data_AF-A0A7S1YV01-F1
#
_entry.id   AF-A0A7S1YV01-F1
#
_cell.length_a   1.000
_cell.length_b   1.000
_cell.length_c   1.000
_cell.angle_alpha   90.00
_cell.angle_beta   90.00
_cell.angle_gamma   90.00
#
_symmetry.space_group_name_H-M   'P 1'
#
loop_
_entity.id
_entity.type
_entity.pdbx_description
1 polymer ?
#
loop_
_entity_poly.entity_id
_entity_poly.type
_entity_poly.pdbx_seq_one_letter_code
_entity_poly.pdbx_strand_id
1 'polypeptide(L)'
;NRRNKILARVIAKGPKTSVFAPTTRICITNTPLCPIASFSMCNIAQIRDDQKVLDPYAGSCATLLSAAKLAPFCKTVGIEISPKINVEDVLKDFTVRSLPLPAAIVNGDCTDAAVRDRARAAVGGTAFDAIITDPPYGVRERTGPDIDPPLFQFIAAMTSDRNE
;
A
#
# COMPACT_ATOMS: atom_id res chain seq x y z
N ASN A 1 37.58 16.23 28.78
CA ASN A 1 36.47 15.73 27.94
C ASN A 1 36.29 14.23 28.06
N ARG A 2 35.61 13.76 29.12
CA ARG A 2 35.15 12.35 29.19
C ARG A 2 33.92 12.23 28.29
N ARG A 3 34.06 11.55 27.15
CA ARG A 3 32.90 11.16 26.32
C ARG A 3 32.08 10.17 27.14
N ASN A 4 30.84 10.53 27.47
CA ASN A 4 29.87 9.60 28.04
C ASN A 4 29.65 8.48 27.02
N LYS A 5 30.24 7.31 27.28
CA LYS A 5 30.04 6.13 26.45
C LYS A 5 28.73 5.47 26.87
N ILE A 6 27.84 5.25 25.91
CA ILE A 6 26.61 4.49 26.12
C ILE A 6 26.91 3.03 25.78
N LEU A 7 26.72 2.14 26.76
CA LEU A 7 26.73 0.69 26.53
C LEU A 7 25.30 0.27 26.18
N ALA A 8 25.11 -0.30 24.99
CA ALA A 8 23.82 -0.80 24.53
C ALA A 8 23.99 -2.12 23.76
N ARG A 9 22.92 -2.91 23.69
CA ARG A 9 22.82 -4.11 22.86
C ARG A 9 21.82 -3.86 21.74
N VAL A 10 22.18 -4.23 20.52
CA VAL A 10 21.23 -4.23 19.41
C VAL A 10 20.22 -5.35 19.64
N ILE A 11 18.96 -4.98 19.82
CA ILE A 11 17.85 -5.94 20.03
C ILE A 11 17.13 -6.33 18.74
N ALA A 12 17.14 -5.45 17.73
CA ALA A 12 16.52 -5.68 16.44
C ALA A 12 17.13 -4.76 15.37
N LYS A 13 16.94 -5.14 14.10
CA LYS A 13 17.23 -4.27 12.94
C LYS A 13 15.99 -4.26 12.04
N GLY A 14 15.58 -3.07 11.63
CA GLY A 14 14.52 -2.92 10.65
C GLY A 14 14.93 -3.43 9.26
N PRO A 15 13.97 -3.54 8.33
CA PRO A 15 14.23 -3.92 6.95
C PRO A 15 15.15 -2.92 6.26
N LYS A 16 16.02 -3.41 5.37
CA LYS A 16 16.89 -2.58 4.54
C LYS A 16 16.07 -1.89 3.44
N THR A 17 15.56 -0.71 3.73
CA THR A 17 14.65 0.06 2.87
C THR A 17 15.23 0.39 1.49
N SER A 18 16.56 0.43 1.33
CA SER A 18 17.23 0.69 0.04
C SER A 18 16.94 -0.38 -1.02
N VAL A 19 16.59 -1.62 -0.63
CA VAL A 19 16.22 -2.72 -1.56
C VAL A 19 14.82 -2.53 -2.16
N PHE A 20 14.05 -1.59 -1.59
CA PHE A 20 12.70 -1.25 -2.02
C PHE A 20 12.65 0.12 -2.72
N ALA A 21 13.80 0.79 -2.88
CA ALA A 21 13.89 2.10 -3.52
C ALA A 21 13.34 2.05 -4.94
N PRO A 22 12.66 3.11 -5.43
CA PRO A 22 12.11 3.13 -6.79
C PRO A 22 13.13 2.77 -7.88
N THR A 23 14.38 3.16 -7.72
CA THR A 23 15.50 2.84 -8.63
C THR A 23 15.87 1.36 -8.69
N THR A 24 15.37 0.55 -7.77
CA THR A 24 15.58 -0.90 -7.71
C THR A 24 14.31 -1.68 -8.06
N ARG A 25 13.18 -1.00 -8.32
CA ARG A 25 11.91 -1.62 -8.69
C ARG A 25 11.85 -1.88 -10.19
N ILE A 26 11.13 -2.93 -10.56
CA ILE A 26 10.81 -3.29 -11.94
C ILE A 26 9.63 -2.43 -12.41
N CYS A 27 8.58 -2.33 -11.60
CA CYS A 27 7.46 -1.42 -11.84
C CYS A 27 7.82 -0.01 -11.34
N ILE A 28 8.08 0.91 -12.28
CA ILE A 28 8.43 2.29 -11.97
C ILE A 28 7.26 3.22 -12.34
N THR A 29 6.87 4.06 -11.39
CA THR A 29 5.88 5.14 -11.59
C THR A 29 6.53 6.51 -11.52
N ASN A 30 5.81 7.56 -11.95
CA ASN A 30 6.34 8.93 -11.97
C ASN A 30 6.56 9.51 -10.57
N THR A 31 5.67 9.20 -9.63
CA THR A 31 5.68 9.70 -8.25
C THR A 31 5.57 8.52 -7.27
N PRO A 32 6.57 7.63 -7.20
CA PRO A 32 6.50 6.44 -6.36
C PRO A 32 6.71 6.81 -4.89
N LEU A 33 5.86 6.26 -4.01
CA LEU A 33 6.04 6.39 -2.57
C LEU A 33 7.41 5.87 -2.13
N CYS A 34 8.11 6.69 -1.34
CA CYS A 34 9.44 6.36 -0.86
C CYS A 34 9.37 5.19 0.15
N PRO A 35 10.37 4.27 0.17
CA PRO A 35 10.28 3.10 1.03
C PRO A 35 10.23 3.42 2.51
N ILE A 36 10.95 4.45 2.96
CA ILE A 36 10.96 4.84 4.37
C ILE A 36 9.55 5.23 4.82
N ALA A 37 8.83 6.01 4.03
CA ALA A 37 7.44 6.36 4.31
C ALA A 37 6.55 5.12 4.30
N SER A 38 6.64 4.28 3.26
CA SER A 38 5.86 3.04 3.15
C SER A 38 6.03 2.10 4.36
N PHE A 39 7.28 1.81 4.76
CA PHE A 39 7.56 1.00 5.95
C PHE A 39 7.07 1.68 7.24
N SER A 40 7.18 3.01 7.33
CA SER A 40 6.70 3.76 8.49
C SER A 40 5.17 3.70 8.60
N MET A 41 4.44 3.84 7.49
CA MET A 41 2.99 3.73 7.44
C MET A 41 2.52 2.34 7.86
N CYS A 42 3.19 1.28 7.38
CA CYS A 42 2.91 -0.09 7.81
C CYS A 42 3.16 -0.32 9.31
N ASN A 43 4.23 0.26 9.85
CA ASN A 43 4.52 0.19 11.28
C ASN A 43 3.51 0.98 12.13
N ILE A 44 3.08 2.16 11.67
CA ILE A 44 2.05 2.98 12.34
C ILE A 44 0.71 2.25 12.35
N ALA A 45 0.36 1.57 11.26
CA ALA A 45 -0.83 0.72 11.16
C ALA A 45 -0.71 -0.57 12.00
N GLN A 46 0.46 -0.87 12.56
CA GLN A 46 0.75 -2.06 13.37
C GLN A 46 0.33 -3.37 12.69
N ILE A 47 0.63 -3.50 11.39
CA ILE A 47 0.19 -4.65 10.61
C ILE A 47 0.66 -5.98 11.19
N ARG A 48 -0.18 -7.02 11.06
CA ARG A 48 0.06 -8.37 11.56
C ARG A 48 -0.23 -9.43 10.51
N ASP A 49 0.34 -10.60 10.72
CA ASP A 49 0.25 -11.75 9.82
C ASP A 49 -1.17 -12.27 9.58
N ASP A 50 -2.10 -12.02 10.52
CA ASP A 50 -3.49 -12.44 10.43
C ASP A 50 -4.42 -11.41 9.76
N GLN A 51 -3.88 -10.26 9.35
CA GLN A 51 -4.67 -9.13 8.85
C GLN A 51 -4.83 -9.09 7.33
N LYS A 52 -5.88 -8.38 6.91
CA LYS A 52 -6.22 -8.03 5.54
C LYS A 52 -5.93 -6.55 5.34
N VAL A 53 -5.02 -6.22 4.43
CA VAL A 53 -4.56 -4.85 4.17
C VAL A 53 -4.96 -4.42 2.77
N LEU A 54 -5.55 -3.22 2.66
CA LEU A 54 -5.92 -2.61 1.38
C LEU A 54 -5.05 -1.38 1.09
N ASP A 55 -4.59 -1.26 -0.15
CA ASP A 55 -4.16 0.02 -0.73
C ASP A 55 -5.08 0.37 -1.92
N PRO A 56 -6.04 1.31 -1.76
CA PRO A 56 -6.91 1.75 -2.85
C PRO A 56 -6.24 2.57 -3.96
N TYR A 57 -4.99 3.01 -3.77
CA TYR A 57 -4.20 3.81 -4.71
C TYR A 57 -2.82 3.17 -4.90
N ALA A 58 -2.82 1.90 -5.30
CA ALA A 58 -1.66 1.03 -5.15
C ALA A 58 -0.43 1.46 -5.95
N GLY A 59 -0.58 2.07 -7.13
CA GLY A 59 0.53 2.46 -8.00
C GLY A 59 1.49 1.30 -8.27
N SER A 60 2.79 1.49 -7.98
CA SER A 60 3.82 0.44 -8.02
C SER A 60 3.86 -0.46 -6.77
N CYS A 61 2.80 -0.45 -5.95
CA CYS A 61 2.59 -1.30 -4.78
C CYS A 61 3.65 -1.13 -3.68
N ALA A 62 4.09 0.11 -3.44
CA ALA A 62 5.11 0.41 -2.44
C ALA A 62 4.72 -0.02 -1.02
N THR A 63 3.46 0.21 -0.64
CA THR A 63 2.83 -0.17 0.64
C THR A 63 2.72 -1.69 0.78
N LEU A 64 2.25 -2.37 -0.27
CA LEU A 64 2.10 -3.83 -0.30
C LEU A 64 3.46 -4.55 -0.21
N LEU A 65 4.51 -4.02 -0.86
CA LEU A 65 5.88 -4.54 -0.72
C LEU A 65 6.39 -4.45 0.72
N SER A 66 6.13 -3.33 1.40
CA SER A 66 6.48 -3.16 2.81
C SER A 66 5.65 -4.07 3.71
N ALA A 67 4.36 -4.21 3.43
CA ALA A 67 3.46 -5.08 4.18
C ALA A 67 3.90 -6.55 4.09
N ALA A 68 4.13 -7.06 2.89
CA ALA A 68 4.64 -8.41 2.66
C ALA A 68 6.01 -8.66 3.31
N LYS A 69 6.82 -7.61 3.49
CA LYS A 69 8.13 -7.71 4.18
C LYS A 69 8.01 -7.74 5.71
N LEU A 70 7.05 -7.02 6.28
CA LEU A 70 6.87 -6.88 7.73
C LEU A 70 5.97 -7.96 8.31
N ALA A 71 4.92 -8.36 7.58
CA ALA A 71 3.95 -9.37 7.95
C ALA A 71 3.71 -10.32 6.75
N PRO A 72 4.60 -11.31 6.52
CA PRO A 72 4.56 -12.16 5.33
C PRO A 72 3.29 -13.00 5.15
N PHE A 73 2.47 -13.18 6.19
CA PHE A 73 1.22 -13.92 6.07
C PHE A 73 -0.01 -13.03 5.92
N CYS A 74 0.14 -11.71 6.03
CA CYS A 74 -0.98 -10.79 5.83
C CYS A 74 -1.47 -10.85 4.38
N LYS A 75 -2.79 -10.73 4.20
CA LYS A 75 -3.40 -10.71 2.87
C LYS A 75 -3.49 -9.28 2.39
N THR A 76 -2.73 -8.95 1.35
CA THR A 76 -2.72 -7.59 0.81
C THR A 76 -3.50 -7.51 -0.51
N VAL A 77 -4.21 -6.41 -0.72
CA VAL A 77 -4.89 -6.11 -1.98
C VAL A 77 -4.57 -4.68 -2.40
N GLY A 78 -4.26 -4.50 -3.68
CA GLY A 78 -4.09 -3.19 -4.30
C GLY A 78 -5.23 -2.90 -5.27
N ILE A 79 -5.71 -1.66 -5.31
CA ILE A 79 -6.57 -1.16 -6.40
C ILE A 79 -5.77 -0.10 -7.17
N GLU A 80 -5.85 -0.14 -8.49
CA GLU A 80 -5.19 0.83 -9.36
C GLU A 80 -6.02 1.13 -10.60
N ILE A 81 -6.31 2.41 -10.81
CA ILE A 81 -7.15 2.88 -11.93
C ILE A 81 -6.35 3.03 -13.22
N SER A 82 -5.05 3.35 -13.14
CA SER A 82 -4.21 3.64 -14.29
C SER A 82 -3.89 2.37 -15.07
N PRO A 83 -4.25 2.30 -16.37
CA PRO A 83 -3.87 1.17 -17.22
C PRO A 83 -2.37 1.15 -17.54
N LYS A 84 -1.61 2.15 -17.09
CA LYS A 84 -0.16 2.23 -17.30
C LYS A 84 0.63 1.37 -16.32
N ILE A 85 0.02 0.91 -15.24
CA ILE A 85 0.68 0.02 -14.29
C ILE A 85 0.69 -1.38 -14.88
N ASN A 86 1.90 -1.89 -15.14
CA ASN A 86 2.09 -3.27 -15.53
C ASN A 86 2.03 -4.18 -14.29
N VAL A 87 0.90 -4.87 -14.11
CA VAL A 87 0.67 -5.81 -13.00
C VAL A 87 1.74 -6.92 -12.98
N GLU A 88 2.21 -7.36 -14.13
CA GLU A 88 3.21 -8.42 -14.23
C GLU A 88 4.57 -7.98 -13.68
N ASP A 89 4.95 -6.73 -13.93
CA ASP A 89 6.16 -6.15 -13.37
C ASP A 89 6.04 -5.90 -11.87
N VAL A 90 4.84 -5.53 -11.39
CA VAL A 90 4.55 -5.49 -9.95
C VAL A 90 4.76 -6.87 -9.32
N LEU A 91 4.18 -7.94 -9.88
CA LEU A 91 4.33 -9.30 -9.34
C LEU A 91 5.79 -9.79 -9.38
N LYS A 92 6.56 -9.42 -10.42
CA LYS A 92 8.01 -9.68 -10.45
C LYS A 92 8.73 -8.97 -9.30
N ASP A 93 8.36 -7.74 -8.95
CA ASP A 93 8.99 -7.01 -7.83
C ASP A 93 8.86 -7.75 -6.49
N PHE A 94 7.74 -8.44 -6.24
CA PHE A 94 7.58 -9.34 -5.09
C PHE A 94 8.44 -10.58 -5.23
N THR A 95 8.38 -11.23 -6.38
CA THR A 95 9.04 -12.52 -6.64
C THR A 95 10.57 -12.43 -6.50
N VAL A 96 11.20 -11.43 -7.13
CA VAL A 96 12.67 -11.23 -7.07
C VAL A 96 13.16 -10.87 -5.66
N ARG A 97 12.26 -10.42 -4.78
CA ARG A 97 12.54 -10.11 -3.37
C ARG A 97 12.17 -11.25 -2.42
N SER A 98 11.73 -12.39 -2.96
CA SER A 98 11.24 -13.54 -2.18
C SER A 98 10.12 -13.15 -1.21
N LEU A 99 9.19 -12.31 -1.69
CA LEU A 99 8.04 -11.85 -0.92
C LEU A 99 6.76 -12.59 -1.36
N PRO A 100 5.83 -12.82 -0.42
CA PRO A 100 4.47 -13.26 -0.74
C PRO A 100 3.81 -12.31 -1.74
N LEU A 101 3.10 -12.88 -2.73
CA LEU A 101 2.33 -12.08 -3.68
C LEU A 101 1.09 -11.47 -3.00
N PRO A 102 0.62 -10.29 -3.44
CA PRO A 102 -0.67 -9.77 -3.02
C PRO A 102 -1.78 -10.74 -3.43
N ALA A 103 -2.86 -10.79 -2.65
CA ALA A 103 -4.04 -11.60 -2.95
C ALA A 103 -4.71 -11.16 -4.25
N ALA A 104 -4.69 -9.86 -4.54
CA ALA A 104 -5.08 -9.31 -5.84
C ALA A 104 -4.47 -7.92 -6.09
N ILE A 105 -4.30 -7.58 -7.36
CA ILE A 105 -4.14 -6.22 -7.85
C ILE A 105 -5.33 -5.96 -8.78
N VAL A 106 -6.31 -5.21 -8.29
CA VAL A 106 -7.58 -4.97 -8.96
C VAL A 106 -7.47 -3.73 -9.81
N ASN A 107 -7.63 -3.87 -11.12
CA ASN A 107 -7.73 -2.71 -12.01
C ASN A 107 -9.14 -2.09 -11.91
N GLY A 108 -9.19 -0.78 -11.66
CA GLY A 108 -10.42 0.00 -11.59
C GLY A 108 -10.35 1.19 -10.64
N ASP A 109 -11.44 1.96 -10.59
CA ASP A 109 -11.61 3.08 -9.67
C ASP A 109 -12.04 2.58 -8.28
N CYS A 110 -11.31 2.93 -7.23
CA CYS A 110 -11.65 2.53 -5.86
C CYS A 110 -13.00 3.10 -5.36
N THR A 111 -13.56 4.12 -6.03
CA THR A 111 -14.88 4.68 -5.75
C THR A 111 -16.04 3.87 -6.36
N ASP A 112 -15.76 2.92 -7.25
CA ASP A 112 -16.74 1.97 -7.79
C ASP A 112 -16.97 0.79 -6.82
N ALA A 113 -18.25 0.56 -6.48
CA ALA A 113 -18.66 -0.54 -5.60
C ALA A 113 -18.23 -1.92 -6.12
N ALA A 114 -18.35 -2.17 -7.42
CA ALA A 114 -17.96 -3.45 -8.03
C ALA A 114 -16.44 -3.67 -7.97
N VAL A 115 -15.64 -2.60 -8.00
CA VAL A 115 -14.18 -2.67 -7.80
C VAL A 115 -13.88 -3.04 -6.34
N ARG A 116 -14.56 -2.39 -5.38
CA ARG A 116 -14.41 -2.71 -3.95
C ARG A 116 -14.89 -4.13 -3.60
N ASP A 117 -15.95 -4.61 -4.23
CA ASP A 117 -16.42 -5.99 -4.07
C ASP A 117 -15.39 -7.00 -4.57
N ARG A 118 -14.80 -6.77 -5.74
CA ARG A 118 -13.70 -7.61 -6.23
C ARG A 118 -12.50 -7.60 -5.28
N ALA A 119 -12.16 -6.45 -4.72
CA ALA A 119 -11.09 -6.33 -3.72
C ALA A 119 -11.41 -7.14 -2.46
N ARG A 120 -12.63 -7.02 -1.91
CA ARG A 120 -13.08 -7.82 -0.75
C ARG A 120 -13.10 -9.32 -1.07
N ALA A 121 -13.59 -9.71 -2.24
CA ALA A 121 -13.66 -11.11 -2.67
C ALA A 121 -12.28 -11.78 -2.67
N ALA A 122 -11.22 -11.06 -3.05
CA ALA A 122 -9.83 -11.55 -3.02
C ALA A 122 -9.35 -11.95 -1.61
N VAL A 123 -9.99 -11.45 -0.54
CA VAL A 123 -9.66 -11.76 0.85
C VAL A 123 -10.79 -12.49 1.60
N GLY A 124 -11.70 -13.11 0.85
CA GLY A 124 -12.80 -13.91 1.40
C GLY A 124 -14.10 -13.13 1.67
N GLY A 125 -14.29 -11.98 1.03
CA GLY A 125 -15.56 -11.24 1.04
C GLY A 125 -15.85 -10.43 2.30
N THR A 126 -14.87 -10.24 3.19
CA THR A 126 -15.07 -9.46 4.43
C THR A 126 -14.37 -8.10 4.38
N ALA A 127 -14.58 -7.28 5.40
CA ALA A 127 -13.85 -6.04 5.60
C ALA A 127 -12.32 -6.27 5.70
N PHE A 128 -11.57 -5.22 5.36
CA PHE A 128 -10.14 -5.12 5.60
C PHE A 128 -9.86 -4.61 7.01
N ASP A 129 -8.77 -5.07 7.61
CA ASP A 129 -8.35 -4.67 8.97
C ASP A 129 -7.58 -3.35 8.96
N ALA A 130 -6.90 -3.05 7.84
CA ALA A 130 -6.16 -1.80 7.66
C ALA A 130 -6.23 -1.30 6.21
N ILE A 131 -6.28 0.02 6.07
CA ILE A 131 -6.10 0.71 4.79
C ILE A 131 -4.81 1.52 4.90
N ILE A 132 -3.85 1.24 4.01
CA ILE A 132 -2.53 1.86 4.01
C ILE A 132 -2.24 2.32 2.60
N THR A 133 -2.27 3.64 2.40
CA THR A 133 -2.31 4.19 1.05
C THR A 133 -1.76 5.59 0.97
N ASP A 134 -1.30 5.91 -0.23
CA ASP A 134 -0.73 7.18 -0.60
C ASP A 134 -1.59 7.79 -1.72
N PRO A 135 -2.75 8.39 -1.36
CA PRO A 135 -3.70 8.86 -2.34
C PRO A 135 -3.07 9.97 -3.18
N PRO A 136 -3.48 10.17 -4.43
CA PRO A 136 -2.94 11.26 -5.22
C PRO A 136 -3.27 12.62 -4.58
N TYR A 137 -2.30 13.53 -4.65
CA TYR A 137 -2.41 14.88 -4.11
C TYR A 137 -1.98 15.92 -5.17
N GLY A 138 -2.97 16.61 -5.75
CA GLY A 138 -2.93 17.96 -6.34
C GLY A 138 -1.76 18.40 -7.23
N VAL A 139 -1.99 18.37 -8.57
CA VAL A 139 -1.68 19.39 -9.62
C VAL A 139 -2.56 19.10 -10.86
N ARG A 140 -2.89 17.81 -11.10
CA ARG A 140 -3.78 17.35 -12.19
C ARG A 140 -5.22 17.06 -11.74
N GLU A 141 -5.40 16.79 -10.46
CA GLU A 141 -6.71 16.81 -9.81
C GLU A 141 -6.95 18.26 -9.41
N ARG A 142 -7.80 18.97 -10.15
CA ARG A 142 -8.25 20.30 -9.75
C ARG A 142 -9.02 20.14 -8.44
N THR A 143 -8.37 20.41 -7.31
CA THR A 143 -9.09 20.73 -6.07
C THR A 143 -9.61 22.16 -6.25
N GLY A 144 -10.75 22.29 -6.92
CA GLY A 144 -11.59 23.48 -6.78
C GLY A 144 -12.22 23.50 -5.38
N PRO A 145 -12.82 24.62 -4.95
CA PRO A 145 -13.54 24.67 -3.68
C PRO A 145 -14.66 23.62 -3.55
N ASP A 146 -15.11 23.04 -4.67
CA ASP A 146 -16.22 22.08 -4.75
C ASP A 146 -15.80 20.65 -5.18
N ILE A 147 -14.50 20.31 -5.18
CA ILE A 147 -14.04 18.95 -5.55
C ILE A 147 -13.37 18.31 -4.35
N ASP A 148 -14.05 17.32 -3.77
CA ASP A 148 -13.51 16.50 -2.70
C ASP A 148 -12.20 15.84 -3.14
N PRO A 149 -11.14 15.89 -2.31
CA PRO A 149 -9.91 15.18 -2.62
C PRO A 149 -10.17 13.67 -2.78
N PRO A 150 -9.37 12.95 -3.58
CA PRO A 150 -9.58 11.53 -3.87
C PRO A 150 -9.83 10.67 -2.62
N LEU A 151 -9.04 10.89 -1.55
CA LEU A 151 -9.21 10.18 -0.29
C LEU A 151 -10.61 10.37 0.33
N PHE A 152 -11.18 11.58 0.25
CA PHE A 152 -12.53 11.85 0.77
C PHE A 152 -13.59 11.17 -0.09
N GLN A 153 -13.43 11.18 -1.42
CA GLN A 153 -14.35 10.45 -2.31
C GLN A 153 -14.35 8.95 -2.01
N PHE A 154 -13.18 8.37 -1.77
CA PHE A 154 -13.07 6.97 -1.37
C PHE A 154 -13.74 6.69 -0.02
N ILE A 155 -13.53 7.54 1.00
CA ILE A 155 -14.19 7.41 2.31
C ILE A 155 -15.72 7.53 2.17
N ALA A 156 -16.21 8.45 1.36
CA ALA A 156 -17.64 8.60 1.08
C ALA A 156 -18.21 7.34 0.40
N ALA A 157 -17.51 6.81 -0.61
CA ALA A 157 -17.92 5.59 -1.30
C ALA A 157 -17.95 4.37 -0.37
N MET A 158 -16.97 4.22 0.53
CA MET A 158 -17.00 3.18 1.58
C MET A 158 -18.15 3.36 2.58
N THR A 159 -18.63 4.58 2.78
CA THR A 159 -19.79 4.82 3.66
C THR A 159 -21.06 4.29 3.01
N SER A 160 -21.19 4.42 1.69
CA SER A 160 -22.30 3.83 0.92
C SER A 160 -22.34 2.31 1.02
N ASP A 161 -21.18 1.62 1.03
CA ASP A 161 -21.09 0.17 1.21
C ASP A 161 -21.71 -0.35 2.52
N ARG A 162 -21.87 0.51 3.53
CA ARG A 162 -22.46 0.13 4.83
C ARG A 162 -23.98 0.19 4.85
N ASN A 163 -24.57 0.86 3.85
CA ASN A 163 -26.02 1.09 3.76
C ASN A 163 -26.72 0.11 2.81
N GLU A 164 -25.96 -0.76 2.16
CA GLU A 164 -26.43 -1.87 1.32
C GLU A 164 -26.44 -3.20 2.10
#